data_AF-A0A0W0GBE7-F1
#
_entry.id   AF-A0A0W0GBE7-F1
#
_cell.length_a   1.000
_cell.length_b   1.000
_cell.length_c   1.000
_cell.angle_alpha   90.00
_cell.angle_beta   90.00
_cell.angle_gamma   90.00
#
_symmetry.space_group_name_H-M   'P 1'
#
loop_
_entity.id
_entity.type
_entity.pdbx_description
1 polymer ?
#
loop_
_entity_poly.entity_id
_entity_poly.type
_entity_poly.pdbx_seq_one_letter_code
_entity_poly.pdbx_strand_id
1 'polypeptide(L)'
;MALQKRSGESLTSPASLPLLLGPSTDIPKLPSARNALETTENGYKFYKAHDGHRPGEYGGPMFLIPGFVIGSCVSGMAFKDEERREIIRYLMNRAHPDDVGWGTHVERHSTVFGAALNYTALRLLGLKPDHPVCTRAQATLHKLGGPCAIPSWGKFWLSLLNVYDWEGNNPIPPELWLLPDWLPIHPYRWWIHTWNVYIPMSYLYGIRFKDDLILALREELYSQDFYSIDWPAQRNNVAPEDLFAPCHR
;
A
#
# COMPACT_ATOMS: atom_id res chain seq x y z
N MET A 1 -20.09 20.98 22.19
CA MET A 1 -19.39 19.81 22.76
C MET A 1 -17.90 19.99 22.46
N ALA A 2 -17.11 20.36 23.46
CA ALA A 2 -15.74 20.79 23.27
C ALA A 2 -14.83 19.61 22.90
N LEU A 3 -14.13 19.73 21.77
CA LEU A 3 -13.04 18.83 21.36
C LEU A 3 -11.86 19.05 22.31
N GLN A 4 -11.72 18.13 23.26
CA GLN A 4 -10.57 18.08 24.16
C GLN A 4 -9.34 17.70 23.32
N LYS A 5 -8.35 18.61 23.26
CA LYS A 5 -7.00 18.35 22.76
C LYS A 5 -6.49 17.06 23.39
N ARG A 6 -6.36 15.98 22.61
CA ARG A 6 -5.59 14.81 23.05
C ARG A 6 -4.15 15.26 23.21
N SER A 7 -3.64 15.14 24.43
CA SER A 7 -2.23 15.30 24.77
C SER A 7 -1.40 14.40 23.85
N GLY A 8 -0.35 14.97 23.25
CA GLY A 8 0.63 14.25 22.44
C GLY A 8 1.58 13.42 23.32
N GLU A 9 1.03 12.50 24.12
CA GLU A 9 1.84 11.51 24.82
C GLU A 9 2.17 10.37 23.85
N SER A 10 3.46 10.12 23.65
CA SER A 10 3.97 9.02 22.84
C SER A 10 3.46 7.68 23.39
N LEU A 11 2.76 6.91 22.56
CA LEU A 11 2.26 5.56 22.91
C LEU A 11 3.39 4.54 23.12
N THR A 12 4.63 4.90 22.83
CA THR A 12 5.81 4.06 23.04
C THR A 12 6.54 4.50 24.30
N SER A 13 7.01 3.54 25.11
CA SER A 13 7.88 3.90 26.23
C SER A 13 9.20 4.47 25.67
N PRO A 14 9.87 5.38 26.41
CA PRO A 14 11.20 5.90 26.04
C PRO A 14 12.23 4.80 25.76
N ALA A 15 12.01 3.58 26.27
CA ALA A 15 12.86 2.41 26.05
C ALA A 15 12.59 1.66 24.74
N SER A 16 11.36 1.69 24.21
CA SER A 16 10.98 0.99 22.98
C SER A 16 11.15 1.82 21.70
N LEU A 17 11.06 3.16 21.82
CA LEU A 17 11.25 4.10 20.71
C LEU A 17 12.66 4.03 20.07
N PRO A 18 13.75 3.87 20.86
CA PRO A 18 15.12 3.63 20.38
C PRO A 18 15.34 2.41 19.50
N LEU A 19 14.45 1.41 19.53
CA LEU A 19 14.64 0.18 18.75
C LEU A 19 13.89 0.23 17.41
N LEU A 20 12.79 1.00 17.35
CA LEU A 20 11.95 1.14 16.16
C LEU A 20 12.57 2.06 15.10
N LEU A 21 13.45 2.98 15.50
CA LEU A 21 14.01 4.03 14.64
C LEU A 21 15.51 3.84 14.31
N GLY A 22 16.16 2.80 14.84
CA GLY A 22 17.62 2.58 14.74
C GLY A 22 18.36 2.93 16.03
N PRO A 23 19.65 2.55 16.18
CA PRO A 23 20.33 2.49 17.48
C PRO A 23 20.33 3.84 18.19
N SER A 24 19.52 3.98 19.24
CA SER A 24 19.67 5.08 20.21
C SER A 24 20.54 4.63 21.39
N THR A 25 21.20 5.62 22.02
CA THR A 25 22.17 5.44 23.09
C THR A 25 21.54 5.23 24.47
N ASP A 26 20.23 5.46 24.61
CA ASP A 26 19.52 5.47 25.90
C ASP A 26 18.71 4.18 26.12
N ILE A 27 19.37 3.04 25.91
CA ILE A 27 18.78 1.71 26.09
C ILE A 27 18.86 1.31 27.58
N PRO A 28 17.75 0.88 28.23
CA PRO A 28 17.78 0.39 29.60
C PRO A 28 18.76 -0.78 29.74
N LYS A 29 19.72 -0.64 30.67
CA LYS A 29 20.65 -1.73 30.98
C LYS A 29 19.97 -2.74 31.90
N LEU A 30 19.77 -3.95 31.38
CA LEU A 30 19.30 -5.10 32.17
C LEU A 30 20.49 -5.93 32.68
N PRO A 31 20.35 -6.68 33.79
CA PRO A 31 21.39 -7.57 34.28
C PRO A 31 21.82 -8.57 33.20
N SER A 32 23.12 -8.89 33.16
CA SER A 32 23.62 -9.92 32.25
C SER A 32 22.98 -11.27 32.57
N ALA A 33 22.34 -11.88 31.57
CA ALA A 33 21.70 -13.18 31.69
C ALA A 33 22.73 -14.31 31.61
N ARG A 34 22.56 -15.33 32.45
CA ARG A 34 23.47 -16.48 32.56
C ARG A 34 22.91 -17.75 31.92
N ASN A 35 21.63 -17.75 31.57
CA ASN A 35 20.92 -18.89 30.98
C ASN A 35 19.77 -18.40 30.08
N ALA A 36 19.16 -19.35 29.35
CA ALA A 36 18.09 -19.05 28.40
C ALA A 36 16.84 -18.43 29.06
N LEU A 37 16.52 -18.82 30.30
CA LEU A 37 15.37 -18.28 31.03
C LEU A 37 15.59 -16.81 31.39
N GLU A 38 16.74 -16.48 31.96
CA GLU A 38 17.13 -15.09 32.29
C GLU A 38 17.17 -14.22 31.03
N THR A 39 17.67 -14.74 29.91
CA THR A 39 17.65 -14.03 28.61
C THR A 39 16.23 -13.73 28.16
N THR A 40 15.33 -14.71 28.27
CA THR A 40 13.92 -14.57 27.88
C THR A 40 13.19 -13.58 28.77
N GLU A 41 13.41 -13.63 30.09
CA GLU A 41 12.83 -12.69 31.04
C GLU A 41 13.31 -11.26 30.78
N ASN A 42 14.61 -11.09 30.51
CA ASN A 42 15.18 -9.80 30.14
C ASN A 42 14.54 -9.26 28.86
N GLY A 43 14.42 -10.08 27.80
CA GLY A 43 13.72 -9.68 26.58
C GLY A 43 12.25 -9.33 26.84
N TYR A 44 11.54 -10.16 27.60
CA TYR A 44 10.12 -9.94 27.91
C TYR A 44 9.87 -8.63 28.67
N LYS A 45 10.78 -8.27 29.59
CA LYS A 45 10.78 -6.99 30.31
C LYS A 45 11.17 -5.83 29.41
N PHE A 46 12.19 -6.02 28.57
CA PHE A 46 12.72 -5.02 27.66
C PHE A 46 11.67 -4.52 26.66
N TYR A 47 10.92 -5.44 26.04
CA TYR A 47 9.92 -5.10 25.01
C TYR A 47 8.58 -4.60 25.57
N LYS A 48 8.41 -4.54 26.90
CA LYS A 48 7.15 -4.13 27.51
C LYS A 48 7.01 -2.60 27.45
N ALA A 49 5.96 -2.12 26.80
CA ALA A 49 5.57 -0.70 26.81
C ALA A 49 5.05 -0.28 28.20
N HIS A 50 4.87 1.03 28.38
CA HIS A 50 4.49 1.63 29.66
C HIS A 50 3.11 1.14 30.18
N ASP A 51 2.19 0.81 29.28
CA ASP A 51 0.85 0.26 29.54
C ASP A 51 0.81 -1.28 29.57
N GLY A 52 1.94 -1.93 29.32
CA GLY A 52 2.10 -3.38 29.35
C GLY A 52 1.93 -4.11 28.02
N HIS A 53 1.60 -3.45 26.92
CA HIS A 53 1.63 -4.06 25.59
C HIS A 53 3.07 -4.25 25.09
N ARG A 54 3.25 -4.90 23.94
CA ARG A 54 4.55 -5.02 23.25
C ARG A 54 4.43 -4.49 21.83
N PRO A 55 5.06 -3.35 21.51
CA PRO A 55 5.04 -2.85 20.16
C PRO A 55 5.95 -3.74 19.29
N GLY A 56 5.56 -3.92 18.04
CA GLY A 56 6.33 -4.64 17.04
C GLY A 56 6.01 -4.09 15.66
N GLU A 57 6.98 -4.18 14.76
CA GLU A 57 6.70 -3.93 13.34
C GLU A 57 5.71 -4.99 12.85
N TYR A 58 4.60 -4.54 12.26
CA TYR A 58 3.61 -5.39 11.61
C TYR A 58 3.48 -5.01 10.12
N GLY A 59 4.65 -4.87 9.50
CA GLY A 59 4.79 -4.59 8.07
C GLY A 59 4.75 -5.86 7.22
N GLY A 60 5.14 -5.72 5.96
CA GLY A 60 5.26 -6.84 5.02
C GLY A 60 4.55 -6.58 3.70
N PRO A 61 3.23 -6.34 3.68
CA PRO A 61 2.51 -6.04 2.44
C PRO A 61 2.94 -4.70 1.83
N MET A 62 3.25 -4.71 0.53
CA MET A 62 3.77 -3.55 -0.20
C MET A 62 2.70 -2.82 -1.03
N PHE A 63 1.42 -3.09 -0.79
CA PHE A 63 0.28 -2.39 -1.40
C PHE A 63 -0.53 -1.53 -0.42
N LEU A 64 -0.22 -1.60 0.88
CA LEU A 64 -0.93 -0.83 1.92
C LEU A 64 -0.50 0.65 1.91
N ILE A 65 0.81 0.93 1.89
CA ILE A 65 1.34 2.29 1.84
C ILE A 65 0.87 3.02 0.58
N PRO A 66 0.94 2.43 -0.63
CA PRO A 66 0.36 3.07 -1.81
C PRO A 66 -1.12 3.41 -1.67
N GLY A 67 -1.95 2.46 -1.22
CA GLY A 67 -3.38 2.74 -1.00
C GLY A 67 -3.63 3.86 0.02
N PHE A 68 -2.84 3.90 1.10
CA PHE A 68 -2.90 4.97 2.08
C PHE A 68 -2.49 6.33 1.50
N VAL A 69 -1.38 6.39 0.75
CA VAL A 69 -0.92 7.63 0.09
C VAL A 69 -1.95 8.12 -0.93
N ILE A 70 -2.44 7.23 -1.81
CA ILE A 70 -3.43 7.58 -2.83
C ILE A 70 -4.72 8.09 -2.18
N GLY A 71 -5.27 7.34 -1.23
CA GLY A 71 -6.50 7.73 -0.52
C GLY A 71 -6.34 9.03 0.26
N SER A 72 -5.17 9.27 0.87
CA SER A 72 -4.86 10.50 1.58
C SER A 72 -4.82 11.70 0.62
N CYS A 73 -4.10 11.57 -0.49
CA CYS A 73 -3.99 12.62 -1.48
C CYS A 73 -5.35 12.97 -2.12
N VAL A 74 -6.13 11.96 -2.52
CA VAL A 74 -7.46 12.12 -3.11
C VAL A 74 -8.46 12.76 -2.12
N SER A 75 -8.34 12.47 -0.82
CA SER A 75 -9.19 13.08 0.21
C SER A 75 -8.71 14.47 0.65
N GLY A 76 -7.61 14.98 0.11
CA GLY A 76 -7.00 16.26 0.52
C GLY A 76 -6.33 16.21 1.89
N MET A 77 -6.06 15.01 2.43
CA MET A 77 -5.34 14.84 3.68
C MET A 77 -3.84 15.08 3.46
N ALA A 78 -3.29 16.09 4.15
CA ALA A 78 -1.87 16.40 4.10
C ALA A 78 -1.04 15.51 5.03
N PHE A 79 0.15 15.13 4.58
CA PHE A 79 1.20 14.55 5.42
C PHE A 79 2.07 15.64 6.02
N LYS A 80 2.54 15.44 7.26
CA LYS A 80 3.66 16.24 7.76
C LYS A 80 4.92 15.94 6.96
N ASP A 81 5.86 16.87 6.93
CA ASP A 81 7.06 16.71 6.11
C ASP A 81 7.93 15.54 6.60
N GLU A 82 7.98 15.28 7.91
CA GLU A 82 8.68 14.14 8.49
C GLU A 82 8.03 12.82 8.07
N GLU A 83 6.70 12.72 8.15
CA GLU A 83 5.94 11.54 7.72
C GLU A 83 6.18 11.25 6.23
N ARG A 84 6.09 12.28 5.39
CA ARG A 84 6.34 12.19 3.95
C ARG A 84 7.77 11.68 3.66
N ARG A 85 8.79 12.26 4.30
CA ARG A 85 10.19 11.87 4.11
C ARG A 85 10.44 10.43 4.56
N GLU A 86 9.86 10.01 5.67
CA GLU A 86 10.02 8.65 6.20
C GLU A 86 9.30 7.60 5.36
N ILE A 87 8.12 7.92 4.80
CA ILE A 87 7.44 7.05 3.84
C ILE A 87 8.28 6.90 2.57
N ILE A 88 8.80 7.99 2.01
CA ILE A 88 9.71 7.95 0.85
C ILE A 88 10.93 7.06 1.16
N ARG A 89 11.58 7.28 2.31
CA ARG A 89 12.74 6.51 2.75
C ARG A 89 12.42 5.03 2.89
N TYR A 90 11.27 4.69 3.47
CA TYR A 90 10.81 3.31 3.60
C TYR A 90 10.63 2.65 2.23
N LEU A 91 9.91 3.29 1.31
CA LEU A 91 9.67 2.76 -0.03
C LEU A 91 10.97 2.55 -0.80
N MET A 92 11.89 3.51 -0.76
CA MET A 92 13.22 3.41 -1.38
C MET A 92 14.05 2.25 -0.78
N ASN A 93 14.04 2.09 0.54
CA ASN A 93 14.79 1.02 1.21
C ASN A 93 14.19 -0.38 0.99
N ARG A 94 12.90 -0.46 0.67
CA ARG A 94 12.22 -1.72 0.33
C ARG A 94 12.23 -2.03 -1.17
N ALA A 95 12.77 -1.14 -2.00
CA ALA A 95 12.96 -1.42 -3.41
C ALA A 95 14.01 -2.53 -3.58
N HIS A 96 13.78 -3.45 -4.52
CA HIS A 96 14.75 -4.50 -4.82
C HIS A 96 16.07 -3.89 -5.30
N PRO A 97 17.23 -4.36 -4.81
CA PRO A 97 18.52 -3.75 -5.13
C PRO A 97 18.88 -3.84 -6.63
N ASP A 98 18.48 -4.94 -7.27
CA ASP A 98 18.88 -5.26 -8.64
C ASP A 98 18.08 -4.46 -9.68
N ASP A 99 16.75 -4.43 -9.54
CA ASP A 99 15.84 -3.84 -10.52
C ASP A 99 15.09 -2.59 -10.01
N VAL A 100 15.14 -2.27 -8.71
CA VAL A 100 14.39 -1.14 -8.12
C VAL A 100 12.88 -1.26 -8.35
N GLY A 101 12.37 -2.50 -8.36
CA GLY A 101 10.94 -2.79 -8.33
C GLY A 101 10.46 -3.19 -6.93
N TRP A 102 9.16 -3.51 -6.84
CA TRP A 102 8.52 -4.00 -5.62
C TRP A 102 7.60 -5.17 -5.93
N GLY A 103 7.53 -6.13 -5.01
CA GLY A 103 6.56 -7.22 -5.03
C GLY A 103 5.24 -6.86 -4.32
N THR A 104 4.36 -7.85 -4.15
CA THR A 104 3.14 -7.70 -3.32
C THR A 104 3.47 -7.62 -1.81
N HIS A 105 4.63 -8.15 -1.41
CA HIS A 105 5.19 -8.05 -0.06
C HIS A 105 6.72 -7.94 -0.12
N VAL A 106 7.35 -7.57 0.99
CA VAL A 106 8.80 -7.27 1.09
C VAL A 106 9.74 -8.39 0.65
N GLU A 107 9.28 -9.65 0.63
CA GLU A 107 10.10 -10.81 0.25
C GLU A 107 9.82 -11.30 -1.18
N ARG A 108 8.81 -10.75 -1.86
CA ARG A 108 8.43 -11.17 -3.21
C ARG A 108 9.22 -10.42 -4.25
N HIS A 109 9.57 -11.10 -5.34
CA HIS A 109 10.15 -10.48 -6.54
C HIS A 109 9.27 -9.33 -7.07
N SER A 110 9.90 -8.45 -7.87
CA SER A 110 9.23 -7.32 -8.51
C SER A 110 8.06 -7.76 -9.39
N THR A 111 6.94 -7.07 -9.25
CA THR A 111 5.66 -7.38 -9.89
C THR A 111 5.06 -6.12 -10.49
N VAL A 112 4.13 -6.25 -11.46
CA VAL A 112 3.44 -5.07 -12.02
C VAL A 112 2.66 -4.37 -10.91
N PHE A 113 1.99 -5.13 -10.04
CA PHE A 113 1.23 -4.57 -8.93
C PHE A 113 2.09 -3.74 -7.96
N GLY A 114 3.16 -4.34 -7.44
CA GLY A 114 4.03 -3.67 -6.49
C GLY A 114 4.78 -2.50 -7.14
N ALA A 115 5.33 -2.68 -8.34
CA ALA A 115 6.12 -1.66 -9.02
C ALA A 115 5.28 -0.43 -9.37
N ALA A 116 4.11 -0.62 -9.99
CA ALA A 116 3.24 0.50 -10.38
C ALA A 116 2.76 1.30 -9.16
N LEU A 117 2.23 0.63 -8.14
CA LEU A 117 1.66 1.32 -6.98
C LEU A 117 2.71 2.05 -6.14
N ASN A 118 3.88 1.45 -5.91
CA ASN A 118 4.93 2.10 -5.13
C ASN A 118 5.60 3.24 -5.92
N TYR A 119 5.77 3.10 -7.24
CA TYR A 119 6.19 4.21 -8.10
C TYR A 119 5.19 5.38 -8.01
N THR A 120 3.90 5.11 -8.19
CA THR A 120 2.83 6.11 -8.07
C THR A 120 2.84 6.80 -6.70
N ALA A 121 3.03 6.05 -5.61
CA ALA A 121 3.12 6.61 -4.27
C ALA A 121 4.32 7.56 -4.12
N LEU A 122 5.51 7.18 -4.62
CA LEU A 122 6.68 8.06 -4.61
C LEU A 122 6.44 9.36 -5.39
N ARG A 123 5.78 9.27 -6.54
CA ARG A 123 5.43 10.43 -7.37
C ARG A 123 4.46 11.37 -6.65
N LEU A 124 3.42 10.83 -6.00
CA LEU A 124 2.47 11.60 -5.18
C LEU A 124 3.13 12.26 -3.97
N LEU A 125 4.13 11.64 -3.36
CA LEU A 125 4.90 12.20 -2.24
C LEU A 125 5.92 13.28 -2.68
N GLY A 126 5.98 13.58 -3.98
CA GLY A 126 6.78 14.66 -4.55
C GLY A 126 8.17 14.25 -5.06
N LEU A 127 8.46 12.95 -5.16
CA LEU A 127 9.71 12.49 -5.77
C LEU A 127 9.63 12.71 -7.28
N LYS A 128 10.57 13.45 -7.86
CA LYS A 128 10.56 13.81 -9.29
C LYS A 128 10.79 12.58 -10.19
N PRO A 129 10.29 12.60 -11.44
CA PRO A 129 10.42 11.46 -12.36
C PRO A 129 11.87 11.20 -12.79
N ASP A 130 12.72 12.23 -12.79
CA ASP A 130 14.16 12.18 -13.11
C ASP A 130 15.03 11.70 -11.94
N HIS A 131 14.45 11.47 -10.75
CA HIS A 131 15.18 10.92 -9.62
C HIS A 131 15.67 9.49 -9.96
N PRO A 132 16.93 9.11 -9.64
CA PRO A 132 17.49 7.82 -10.05
C PRO A 132 16.65 6.60 -9.68
N VAL A 133 15.99 6.62 -8.51
CA VAL A 133 15.05 5.56 -8.10
C VAL A 133 13.81 5.53 -8.99
N CYS A 134 13.22 6.68 -9.31
CA CYS A 134 12.05 6.75 -10.19
C CYS A 134 12.40 6.26 -11.60
N THR A 135 13.51 6.72 -12.17
CA THR A 135 13.94 6.31 -13.51
C THR A 135 14.13 4.79 -13.60
N ARG A 136 14.79 4.18 -12.61
CA ARG A 136 15.00 2.72 -12.57
C ARG A 136 13.69 1.96 -12.32
N ALA A 137 12.87 2.42 -11.38
CA ALA A 137 11.57 1.82 -11.09
C ALA A 137 10.62 1.85 -12.31
N GLN A 138 10.60 2.95 -13.04
CA GLN A 138 9.83 3.10 -14.28
C GLN A 138 10.32 2.11 -15.34
N ALA A 139 11.64 2.02 -15.57
CA ALA A 139 12.22 1.07 -16.51
C ALA A 139 11.86 -0.38 -16.15
N THR A 140 11.86 -0.71 -14.86
CA THR A 140 11.44 -2.03 -14.37
C THR A 140 9.95 -2.27 -14.58
N LEU A 141 9.09 -1.29 -14.31
CA LEU A 141 7.66 -1.40 -14.61
C LEU A 141 7.40 -1.63 -16.11
N HIS A 142 8.10 -0.91 -16.98
CA HIS A 142 7.99 -1.08 -18.44
C HIS A 142 8.50 -2.46 -18.88
N LYS A 143 9.60 -2.94 -18.31
CA LYS A 143 10.11 -4.30 -18.56
C LYS A 143 9.10 -5.39 -18.15
N LEU A 144 8.32 -5.14 -17.10
CA LEU A 144 7.24 -6.02 -16.65
C LEU A 144 5.95 -5.91 -17.50
N GLY A 145 5.94 -5.07 -18.54
CA GLY A 145 4.80 -4.90 -19.46
C GLY A 145 3.87 -3.73 -19.12
N GLY A 146 4.21 -2.92 -18.12
CA GLY A 146 3.43 -1.75 -17.71
C GLY A 146 2.11 -2.09 -16.99
N PRO A 147 1.37 -1.06 -16.53
CA PRO A 147 0.21 -1.24 -15.66
C PRO A 147 -1.04 -1.75 -16.39
N CYS A 148 -1.04 -1.95 -17.72
CA CYS A 148 -2.21 -2.52 -18.41
C CYS A 148 -2.58 -3.91 -17.84
N ALA A 149 -1.57 -4.69 -17.48
CA ALA A 149 -1.70 -6.02 -16.87
C ALA A 149 -1.65 -5.99 -15.34
N ILE A 150 -1.87 -4.84 -14.70
CA ILE A 150 -1.92 -4.75 -13.24
C ILE A 150 -3.13 -5.53 -12.67
N PRO A 151 -3.05 -6.19 -11.51
CA PRO A 151 -4.22 -6.82 -10.87
C PRO A 151 -5.37 -5.86 -10.59
N SER A 152 -6.57 -6.41 -10.38
CA SER A 152 -7.83 -5.66 -10.21
C SER A 152 -7.78 -4.56 -9.14
N TRP A 153 -7.14 -4.81 -7.99
CA TRP A 153 -6.96 -3.78 -6.96
C TRP A 153 -6.05 -2.64 -7.42
N GLY A 154 -5.05 -2.93 -8.25
CA GLY A 154 -4.19 -1.91 -8.84
C GLY A 154 -4.93 -1.07 -9.88
N LYS A 155 -5.75 -1.71 -10.72
CA LYS A 155 -6.64 -1.02 -11.68
C LYS A 155 -7.53 -0.02 -10.94
N PHE A 156 -8.16 -0.47 -9.86
CA PHE A 156 -8.99 0.37 -9.01
C PHE A 156 -8.24 1.60 -8.49
N TRP A 157 -7.08 1.41 -7.85
CA TRP A 157 -6.30 2.52 -7.29
C TRP A 157 -5.83 3.51 -8.35
N LEU A 158 -5.38 3.02 -9.51
CA LEU A 158 -4.96 3.89 -10.62
C LEU A 158 -6.16 4.60 -11.29
N SER A 159 -7.35 4.00 -11.28
CA SER A 159 -8.58 4.65 -11.76
C SER A 159 -9.03 5.80 -10.87
N LEU A 160 -8.83 5.71 -9.55
CA LEU A 160 -9.11 6.85 -8.66
C LEU A 160 -8.25 8.08 -8.99
N LEU A 161 -7.02 7.87 -9.48
CA LEU A 161 -6.10 8.93 -9.90
C LEU A 161 -6.28 9.36 -11.37
N ASN A 162 -7.34 8.89 -12.02
CA ASN A 162 -7.60 9.11 -13.44
C ASN A 162 -6.43 8.71 -14.36
N VAL A 163 -5.60 7.73 -13.97
CA VAL A 163 -4.46 7.24 -14.75
C VAL A 163 -4.64 5.79 -15.17
N TYR A 164 -5.85 5.25 -15.07
CA TYR A 164 -6.31 3.97 -15.63
C TYR A 164 -7.82 4.08 -15.86
N ASP A 165 -8.34 3.75 -17.03
CA ASP A 165 -9.78 3.96 -17.27
C ASP A 165 -10.65 2.96 -16.51
N TRP A 166 -11.77 3.44 -15.97
CA TRP A 166 -12.76 2.61 -15.30
C TRP A 166 -13.33 1.50 -16.19
N GLU A 167 -13.34 1.67 -17.51
CA GLU A 167 -13.75 0.64 -18.47
C GLU A 167 -12.83 -0.58 -18.47
N GLY A 168 -11.56 -0.42 -18.05
CA GLY A 168 -10.60 -1.51 -17.91
C GLY A 168 -10.72 -2.28 -16.60
N ASN A 169 -11.64 -1.90 -15.72
CA ASN A 169 -11.93 -2.65 -14.50
C ASN A 169 -13.06 -3.66 -14.76
N ASN A 170 -12.94 -4.85 -14.16
CA ASN A 170 -14.12 -5.70 -13.99
C ASN A 170 -15.15 -5.00 -13.09
N PRO A 171 -16.46 -5.17 -13.32
CA PRO A 171 -17.47 -4.51 -12.51
C PRO A 171 -17.39 -4.82 -11.02
N ILE A 172 -17.54 -3.78 -10.19
CA ILE A 172 -17.68 -3.88 -8.74
C ILE A 172 -19.08 -3.35 -8.37
N PRO A 173 -20.16 -4.09 -8.68
CA PRO A 173 -21.51 -3.57 -8.67
C PRO A 173 -21.98 -3.22 -7.26
N PRO A 174 -22.36 -1.96 -6.97
CA PRO A 174 -22.94 -1.60 -5.67
C PRO A 174 -24.35 -2.20 -5.46
N GLU A 175 -25.02 -2.65 -6.53
CA GLU A 175 -26.33 -3.31 -6.44
C GLU A 175 -26.26 -4.65 -5.69
N LEU A 176 -25.06 -5.25 -5.60
CA LEU A 176 -24.86 -6.50 -4.88
C LEU A 176 -25.18 -6.38 -3.38
N TRP A 177 -25.05 -5.18 -2.81
CA TRP A 177 -25.39 -4.88 -1.42
C TRP A 177 -26.90 -4.71 -1.17
N LEU A 178 -27.70 -4.62 -2.23
CA LEU A 178 -29.17 -4.50 -2.16
C LEU A 178 -29.87 -5.85 -2.30
N LEU A 179 -29.11 -6.92 -2.53
CA LEU A 179 -29.65 -8.27 -2.64
C LEU A 179 -30.30 -8.69 -1.31
N PRO A 180 -31.37 -9.52 -1.34
CA PRO A 180 -31.89 -10.11 -0.12
C PRO A 180 -30.86 -10.96 0.62
N ASP A 181 -30.85 -10.85 1.95
CA ASP A 181 -29.95 -11.58 2.84
C ASP A 181 -30.06 -13.11 2.76
N TRP A 182 -31.04 -13.70 2.07
CA TRP A 182 -31.12 -15.15 1.90
C TRP A 182 -30.33 -15.66 0.68
N LEU A 183 -29.88 -14.79 -0.22
CA LEU A 183 -29.11 -15.20 -1.39
C LEU A 183 -27.69 -15.65 -0.99
N PRO A 184 -27.18 -16.76 -1.56
CA PRO A 184 -25.86 -17.31 -1.19
C PRO A 184 -24.70 -16.39 -1.57
N ILE A 185 -24.91 -15.52 -2.58
CA ILE A 185 -23.90 -14.56 -3.06
C ILE A 185 -23.92 -13.22 -2.30
N HIS A 186 -24.83 -13.04 -1.34
CA HIS A 186 -24.96 -11.77 -0.62
C HIS A 186 -23.65 -11.42 0.11
N PRO A 187 -23.10 -10.20 -0.05
CA PRO A 187 -21.77 -9.85 0.46
C PRO A 187 -21.57 -9.98 1.98
N TYR A 188 -22.62 -9.88 2.79
CA TYR A 188 -22.54 -10.12 4.25
C TYR A 188 -22.03 -11.54 4.60
N ARG A 189 -22.18 -12.51 3.70
CA ARG A 189 -21.65 -13.88 3.89
C ARG A 189 -20.17 -14.01 3.53
N TRP A 190 -19.56 -12.98 2.95
CA TRP A 190 -18.14 -13.01 2.62
C TRP A 190 -17.30 -12.88 3.88
N TRP A 191 -16.03 -13.24 3.77
CA TRP A 191 -15.08 -13.00 4.84
C TRP A 191 -15.04 -11.51 5.20
N ILE A 192 -14.94 -11.22 6.51
CA ILE A 192 -15.12 -9.87 7.05
C ILE A 192 -14.16 -8.82 6.44
N HIS A 193 -12.96 -9.23 6.05
CA HIS A 193 -12.02 -8.32 5.39
C HIS A 193 -12.39 -8.05 3.93
N THR A 194 -12.98 -9.03 3.23
CA THR A 194 -13.39 -8.89 1.84
C THR A 194 -14.47 -7.83 1.70
N TRP A 195 -15.63 -7.99 2.35
CA TRP A 195 -16.71 -7.00 2.22
C TRP A 195 -16.28 -5.60 2.72
N ASN A 196 -15.49 -5.48 3.80
CA ASN A 196 -14.96 -4.17 4.25
C ASN A 196 -14.11 -3.44 3.20
N VAL A 197 -13.39 -4.16 2.35
CA VAL A 197 -12.65 -3.57 1.22
C VAL A 197 -13.58 -3.27 0.06
N TYR A 198 -14.48 -4.20 -0.29
CA TYR A 198 -15.33 -4.08 -1.46
C TYR A 198 -16.50 -3.10 -1.32
N ILE A 199 -16.97 -2.78 -0.10
CA ILE A 199 -18.00 -1.74 0.13
C ILE A 199 -17.54 -0.40 -0.45
N PRO A 200 -16.45 0.23 0.05
CA PRO A 200 -16.02 1.52 -0.46
C PRO A 200 -15.58 1.44 -1.93
N MET A 201 -14.97 0.34 -2.36
CA MET A 201 -14.60 0.15 -3.76
C MET A 201 -15.82 0.16 -4.69
N SER A 202 -16.90 -0.53 -4.31
CA SER A 202 -18.13 -0.59 -5.10
C SER A 202 -18.82 0.77 -5.21
N TYR A 203 -18.81 1.56 -4.13
CA TYR A 203 -19.34 2.92 -4.14
C TYR A 203 -18.57 3.81 -5.11
N LEU A 204 -17.23 3.82 -4.99
CA LEU A 204 -16.35 4.64 -5.83
C LEU A 204 -16.41 4.20 -7.31
N TYR A 205 -16.51 2.90 -7.56
CA TYR A 205 -16.77 2.36 -8.90
C TYR A 205 -18.13 2.81 -9.44
N GLY A 206 -19.19 2.72 -8.64
CA GLY A 206 -20.56 3.08 -9.03
C GLY A 206 -20.69 4.54 -9.44
N ILE A 207 -20.01 5.45 -8.75
CA ILE A 207 -19.97 6.88 -9.11
C ILE A 207 -18.86 7.24 -10.10
N ARG A 208 -18.03 6.27 -10.53
CA ARG A 208 -16.87 6.47 -11.41
C ARG A 208 -15.92 7.56 -10.91
N PHE A 209 -15.64 7.55 -9.61
CA PHE A 209 -14.80 8.56 -8.97
C PHE A 209 -13.43 8.63 -9.64
N LYS A 210 -12.95 9.84 -9.91
CA LYS A 210 -11.61 10.07 -10.45
C LYS A 210 -11.12 11.47 -10.07
N ASP A 211 -9.82 11.60 -9.87
CA ASP A 211 -9.13 12.84 -9.52
C ASP A 211 -7.94 13.06 -10.45
N ASP A 212 -7.74 14.30 -10.91
CA ASP A 212 -6.70 14.67 -11.89
C ASP A 212 -5.36 15.08 -11.25
N LEU A 213 -5.15 14.71 -9.98
CA LEU A 213 -4.00 15.11 -9.17
C LEU A 213 -2.63 14.94 -9.85
N ILE A 214 -2.46 13.90 -10.68
CA ILE A 214 -1.15 13.57 -11.27
C ILE A 214 -1.24 12.94 -12.67
N LEU A 215 -1.89 13.65 -13.61
CA LEU A 215 -2.06 13.16 -14.99
C LEU A 215 -0.75 12.85 -15.74
N ALA A 216 0.39 13.42 -15.31
CA ALA A 216 1.71 13.07 -15.85
C ALA A 216 2.01 11.56 -15.78
N LEU A 217 1.42 10.83 -14.82
CA LEU A 217 1.55 9.38 -14.72
C LEU A 217 1.02 8.63 -15.96
N ARG A 218 0.13 9.23 -16.77
CA ARG A 218 -0.33 8.63 -18.03
C ARG A 218 0.79 8.46 -19.05
N GLU A 219 1.77 9.37 -19.03
CA GLU A 219 2.96 9.29 -19.89
C GLU A 219 4.08 8.51 -19.21
N GLU A 220 4.15 8.53 -17.88
CA GLU A 220 5.22 7.87 -17.13
C GLU A 220 5.00 6.34 -17.00
N LEU A 221 3.79 5.88 -16.68
CA LEU A 221 3.55 4.48 -16.33
C LEU A 221 3.47 3.54 -17.53
N TYR A 222 3.06 4.05 -18.69
CA TYR A 222 2.70 3.24 -19.86
C TYR A 222 3.81 3.26 -20.90
N SER A 223 4.10 2.09 -21.49
CA SER A 223 5.04 1.97 -22.61
C SER A 223 4.43 2.28 -23.98
N GLN A 224 3.10 2.44 -24.03
CA GLN A 224 2.32 2.79 -25.20
C GLN A 224 1.52 4.07 -24.92
N ASP A 225 1.00 4.72 -25.97
CA ASP A 225 0.16 5.89 -25.81
C ASP A 225 -1.08 5.55 -24.98
N PHE A 226 -1.25 6.23 -23.84
CA PHE A 226 -2.36 6.06 -22.91
C PHE A 226 -3.73 6.19 -23.58
N TYR A 227 -3.85 7.09 -24.57
CA TYR A 227 -5.14 7.37 -25.22
C TYR A 227 -5.48 6.35 -26.31
N SER A 228 -4.53 5.47 -26.67
CA SER A 228 -4.73 4.40 -27.65
C SER A 228 -5.10 3.05 -27.02
N ILE A 229 -5.13 2.97 -25.69
CA ILE A 229 -5.35 1.73 -24.95
C ILE A 229 -6.80 1.27 -25.10
N ASP A 230 -7.00 0.03 -25.57
CA ASP A 230 -8.29 -0.65 -25.52
C ASP A 230 -8.59 -1.10 -24.08
N TRP A 231 -9.21 -0.22 -23.30
CA TRP A 231 -9.51 -0.46 -21.88
C TRP A 231 -10.40 -1.68 -21.64
N PRO A 232 -11.53 -1.89 -22.36
CA PRO A 232 -12.32 -3.11 -22.23
C PRO A 232 -11.51 -4.41 -22.35
N ALA A 233 -10.53 -4.48 -23.27
CA ALA A 233 -9.67 -5.65 -23.41
C ALA A 233 -8.75 -5.87 -22.19
N GLN A 234 -8.48 -4.83 -21.39
CA GLN A 234 -7.61 -4.94 -20.23
C GLN A 234 -8.29 -5.56 -19.01
N ARG A 235 -9.63 -5.72 -18.97
CA ARG A 235 -10.36 -6.20 -17.77
C ARG A 235 -9.79 -7.46 -17.13
N ASN A 236 -9.51 -8.46 -17.97
CA ASN A 236 -8.94 -9.74 -17.56
C ASN A 236 -7.44 -9.87 -17.85
N ASN A 237 -6.81 -8.79 -18.32
CA ASN A 237 -5.36 -8.72 -18.47
C ASN A 237 -4.72 -8.58 -17.07
N VAL A 238 -3.99 -9.60 -16.64
CA VAL A 238 -3.23 -9.64 -15.39
C VAL A 238 -1.90 -10.32 -15.69
N ALA A 239 -0.80 -9.69 -15.26
CA ALA A 239 0.54 -10.24 -15.46
C ALA A 239 0.65 -11.63 -14.81
N PRO A 240 1.24 -12.63 -15.50
CA PRO A 240 1.36 -14.00 -14.97
C PRO A 240 2.03 -14.04 -13.59
N GLU A 241 3.05 -13.20 -13.38
CA GLU A 241 3.78 -13.07 -12.14
C GLU A 241 2.90 -12.58 -10.99
N ASP A 242 1.83 -11.85 -11.27
CA ASP A 242 0.88 -11.36 -10.28
C ASP A 242 -0.31 -12.32 -10.04
N LEU A 243 -0.49 -13.32 -10.90
CA LEU A 243 -1.67 -14.18 -10.89
C LEU A 243 -1.51 -15.37 -9.94
N PHE A 244 -1.84 -15.17 -8.66
CA PHE A 244 -1.83 -16.26 -7.67
C PHE A 244 -3.08 -17.17 -7.75
N ALA A 245 -4.26 -16.57 -7.93
CA ALA A 245 -5.54 -17.28 -8.01
C ALA A 245 -6.27 -16.89 -9.31
N PRO A 246 -6.15 -17.68 -10.39
CA PRO A 246 -6.86 -17.44 -11.64
C PRO A 246 -8.38 -17.47 -11.44
N CYS A 247 -9.10 -16.62 -12.17
CA CYS A 247 -10.56 -16.68 -12.18
C CYS A 247 -11.02 -18.06 -12.71
N HIS A 248 -11.92 -18.72 -11.98
CA HIS A 248 -12.53 -19.97 -12.42
C HIS A 248 -13.37 -19.69 -13.67
N ARG A 249 -13.14 -20.47 -14.73
CA ARG A 249 -13.91 -20.41 -15.98
C ARG A 249 -15.22 -21.17 -15.85
#